data_AF-A0A0D2GAR3-F1
#
_entry.id   AF-A0A0D2GAR3-F1
#
_cell.length_a   1.000
_cell.length_b   1.000
_cell.length_c   1.000
_cell.angle_alpha   90.00
_cell.angle_beta   90.00
_cell.angle_gamma   90.00
#
_symmetry.space_group_name_H-M   'P 1'
#
loop_
_entity.id
_entity.type
_entity.pdbx_description
1 polymer ?
#
loop_
_entity_poly.entity_id
_entity_poly.type
_entity_poly.pdbx_seq_one_letter_code
_entity_poly.pdbx_strand_id
1 'polypeptide(L)'
;MDFDFATYLNQLDATYIYRVEKLAGGVVNVTVRASKSRIATTATITASPSPTMCESRNDNAGLDCDCGCDCGQGRFPGEKSLILKHAPPFIAGVGESAPMSQSRQEVEAASLALFSPDPLPEGDRSRSLSSPSTQGVLHHVSTESGVMVPRLLHHDPANHVLVLSDLGPLPDLSKVFIELGGFTPDSAGAASWQPPPSSPRLGFPLEAHEISTYRRIGEKLGMFFTRLHDTSSIRSILGAAGHEQGEVLLRNRSGQQSLRADTSVFPSVPEMKTVIHEHVIKPIRSHLLKFPSLLDEAEAEILFAAVEADFLRPTPPEEQGVVLGDCWTGAVLVDLRPATGEDVDVGMGVIDWEFSSLHGRGVNGDVSQFLAHLELLRVAAHAHPNGQAIGHLSAINAIIEGFVRKYKLGQTKSSEDDCGLLRSAYLSHGAEIINCAFWKTWTCHDPECPSCTMTSQPSSCSSSASGQSGSTQCSVITKLVSRGISFLRCAVATEPPRLGTAALRQNIAANNLEMAYDNTQTKGLYDLFE
;
A
#
# COMPACT_ATOMS: atom_id res chain seq x y z
N MET A 1 -10.02 8.83 23.48
CA MET A 1 -11.39 8.27 23.36
C MET A 1 -11.53 7.72 21.97
N ASP A 2 -12.03 6.50 21.83
CA ASP A 2 -12.25 5.90 20.51
C ASP A 2 -13.41 6.61 19.80
N PHE A 3 -13.29 6.78 18.48
CA PHE A 3 -14.34 7.38 17.66
C PHE A 3 -15.54 6.43 17.55
N ASP A 4 -16.74 6.91 17.91
CA ASP A 4 -17.97 6.11 17.86
C ASP A 4 -18.60 6.15 16.46
N PHE A 5 -18.14 5.24 15.59
CA PHE A 5 -18.64 5.09 14.23
C PHE A 5 -20.12 4.71 14.16
N ALA A 6 -20.65 3.98 15.15
CA ALA A 6 -22.05 3.55 15.13
C ALA A 6 -22.98 4.73 15.37
N THR A 7 -22.67 5.56 16.39
CA THR A 7 -23.40 6.79 16.65
C THR A 7 -23.27 7.77 15.47
N TYR A 8 -22.07 7.91 14.91
CA TYR A 8 -21.83 8.75 13.73
C TYR A 8 -22.70 8.34 12.54
N LEU A 9 -22.71 7.05 12.17
CA LEU A 9 -23.54 6.54 11.07
C LEU A 9 -25.03 6.68 11.34
N ASN A 10 -25.49 6.52 12.58
CA ASN A 10 -26.90 6.70 12.92
C ASN A 10 -27.35 8.17 12.76
N GLN A 11 -26.45 9.13 13.00
CA GLN A 11 -26.72 10.55 12.72
C GLN A 11 -26.73 10.84 11.22
N LEU A 12 -25.80 10.22 10.49
CA LEU A 12 -25.59 10.45 9.07
C LEU A 12 -26.65 9.78 8.17
N ASP A 13 -27.08 8.56 8.54
CA ASP A 13 -28.05 7.73 7.86
C ASP A 13 -28.87 6.90 8.86
N ALA A 14 -29.88 7.53 9.47
CA ALA A 14 -30.78 6.91 10.45
C ALA A 14 -31.67 5.80 9.86
N THR A 15 -31.62 5.57 8.55
CA THR A 15 -32.44 4.56 7.85
C THR A 15 -32.06 3.14 8.26
N TYR A 16 -30.78 2.91 8.58
CA TYR A 16 -30.25 1.58 8.89
C TYR A 16 -29.54 1.54 10.23
N ILE A 17 -29.59 0.37 10.87
CA ILE A 17 -28.68 0.03 11.97
C ILE A 17 -27.45 -0.64 11.35
N TYR A 18 -26.28 -0.11 11.68
CA TYR A 18 -25.00 -0.59 11.18
C TYR A 18 -24.30 -1.49 12.21
N ARG A 19 -23.79 -2.64 11.76
CA ARG A 19 -22.82 -3.44 12.51
C ARG A 19 -21.42 -2.97 12.12
N VAL A 20 -20.66 -2.49 13.10
CA VAL A 20 -19.30 -1.95 12.88
C VAL A 20 -18.26 -2.97 13.31
N GLU A 21 -17.30 -3.24 12.43
CA GLU A 21 -16.17 -4.13 12.66
C GLU A 21 -14.86 -3.40 12.35
N LYS A 22 -13.92 -3.39 13.28
CA LYS A 22 -12.60 -2.77 13.06
C LYS A 22 -11.80 -3.59 12.06
N LEU A 23 -11.26 -2.94 11.05
CA LEU A 23 -10.36 -3.56 10.10
C LEU A 23 -8.91 -3.41 10.56
N ALA A 24 -8.13 -4.49 10.41
CA ALA A 24 -6.69 -4.47 10.63
C ALA A 24 -5.97 -3.87 9.40
N GLY A 25 -4.81 -3.27 9.62
CA GLY A 25 -3.91 -2.78 8.55
C GLY A 25 -3.81 -1.26 8.44
N GLY A 26 -4.78 -0.50 8.96
CA GLY A 26 -4.69 0.95 9.05
C GLY A 26 -3.68 1.39 10.11
N VAL A 27 -2.46 1.76 9.71
CA VAL A 27 -1.45 2.29 10.64
C VAL A 27 -1.76 3.75 10.98
N VAL A 28 -2.20 4.53 9.99
CA VAL A 28 -2.36 5.97 10.12
C VAL A 28 -3.77 6.37 10.55
N ASN A 29 -4.78 5.60 10.13
CA ASN A 29 -6.19 5.86 10.41
C ASN A 29 -6.83 4.71 11.18
N VAL A 30 -7.90 5.03 11.91
CA VAL A 30 -8.81 4.00 12.40
C VAL A 30 -9.77 3.66 11.27
N THR A 31 -9.72 2.42 10.80
CA THR A 31 -10.58 1.94 9.70
C THR A 31 -11.55 0.89 10.21
N VAL A 32 -12.82 1.02 9.82
CA VAL A 32 -13.88 0.06 10.14
C VAL A 32 -14.69 -0.29 8.91
N ARG A 33 -15.22 -1.50 8.87
CA ARG A 33 -16.30 -1.92 7.98
C ARG A 33 -17.62 -1.79 8.71
N ALA A 34 -18.58 -1.11 8.10
CA ALA A 34 -19.94 -1.00 8.60
C ALA A 34 -20.90 -1.73 7.67
N SER A 35 -21.49 -2.83 8.12
CA SER A 35 -22.48 -3.59 7.35
C SER A 35 -23.89 -3.22 7.77
N LYS A 36 -24.80 -3.00 6.81
CA LYS A 36 -26.21 -2.75 7.09
C LYS A 36 -26.83 -4.03 7.70
N SER A 37 -27.40 -3.93 8.89
CA SER A 37 -28.01 -5.06 9.59
C SER A 37 -29.52 -5.15 9.34
N ARG A 38 -30.26 -4.05 9.56
CA ARG A 38 -31.71 -3.96 9.34
C ARG A 38 -32.16 -2.51 9.19
N ILE A 39 -33.33 -2.32 8.58
CA ILE A 39 -33.99 -1.01 8.50
C ILE A 39 -34.43 -0.60 9.91
N ALA A 40 -34.16 0.64 10.29
CA ALA A 40 -34.62 1.20 11.55
C ALA A 40 -36.15 1.38 11.48
N THR A 41 -36.90 0.56 12.20
CA THR A 41 -38.35 0.72 12.29
C THR A 41 -38.69 1.90 13.19
N THR A 42 -39.71 2.67 12.77
CA THR A 42 -40.16 3.93 13.41
C THR A 42 -40.47 3.78 14.92
N ALA A 43 -40.80 2.56 15.37
CA ALA A 43 -41.03 2.23 16.78
C ALA A 43 -39.78 2.36 17.67
N THR A 44 -38.58 2.29 17.10
CA THR A 44 -37.32 2.32 17.86
C THR A 44 -36.86 3.76 18.16
N ILE A 45 -37.32 4.75 17.39
CA ILE A 45 -36.83 6.14 17.46
C ILE A 45 -37.46 6.92 18.65
N THR A 46 -38.54 6.42 19.24
CA THR A 46 -39.25 7.09 20.35
C THR A 46 -39.14 6.40 21.71
N ALA A 47 -38.52 5.22 21.80
CA ALA A 47 -38.41 4.50 23.07
C ALA A 47 -37.10 4.86 23.81
N SER A 48 -37.22 5.62 24.90
CA SER A 48 -36.15 5.76 25.90
C SER A 48 -35.76 4.39 26.47
N PRO A 49 -34.48 4.15 26.81
CA PRO A 49 -33.99 2.84 27.18
C PRO A 49 -34.51 2.46 28.58
N SER A 50 -35.49 1.57 28.61
CA SER A 50 -35.86 0.82 29.82
C SER A 50 -35.27 -0.60 29.70
N PRO A 51 -34.49 -1.07 30.68
CA PRO A 51 -33.83 -2.37 30.59
C PRO A 51 -34.84 -3.46 30.88
N THR A 52 -35.36 -4.11 29.84
CA THR A 52 -36.13 -5.36 30.02
C THR A 52 -35.46 -6.45 29.20
N MET A 53 -34.86 -7.40 29.90
CA MET A 53 -34.28 -8.62 29.32
C MET A 53 -35.36 -9.34 28.51
N CYS A 54 -35.10 -9.58 27.23
CA CYS A 54 -35.93 -10.43 26.39
C CYS A 54 -35.15 -11.70 26.07
N GLU A 55 -35.73 -12.83 26.45
CA GLU A 55 -35.14 -14.17 26.38
C GLU A 55 -34.90 -14.59 24.92
N SER A 56 -33.72 -15.17 24.70
CA SER A 56 -33.24 -15.73 23.44
C SER A 56 -34.01 -17.01 23.10
N ARG A 57 -34.84 -16.97 22.06
CA ARG A 57 -35.34 -18.16 21.36
C ARG A 57 -34.36 -18.55 20.25
N ASN A 58 -33.76 -19.73 20.40
CA ASN A 58 -32.93 -20.39 19.40
C ASN A 58 -33.83 -20.98 18.31
N ASP A 59 -33.87 -20.34 17.15
CA ASP A 59 -34.35 -20.96 15.91
C ASP A 59 -33.18 -21.09 14.93
N ASN A 60 -32.52 -22.25 15.00
CA ASN A 60 -31.61 -22.75 13.96
C ASN A 60 -32.45 -23.43 12.88
N ALA A 61 -32.87 -22.69 11.86
CA ALA A 61 -33.38 -23.26 10.62
C ALA A 61 -32.92 -22.39 9.43
N GLY A 62 -32.32 -23.05 8.45
CA GLY A 62 -31.65 -22.46 7.29
C GLY A 62 -32.45 -21.34 6.63
N LEU A 63 -31.83 -20.17 6.59
CA LEU A 63 -32.33 -18.97 5.96
C LEU A 63 -31.27 -18.53 4.95
N ASP A 64 -31.28 -19.18 3.78
CA ASP A 64 -31.04 -18.47 2.52
C ASP A 64 -32.26 -17.57 2.29
N CYS A 65 -32.46 -16.58 3.17
CA CYS A 65 -33.35 -15.49 2.84
C CYS A 65 -32.61 -14.64 1.81
N ASP A 66 -32.97 -14.85 0.56
CA ASP A 66 -33.05 -13.83 -0.49
C ASP A 66 -34.09 -12.76 -0.05
N CYS A 67 -33.95 -12.26 1.19
CA CYS A 67 -34.68 -11.10 1.64
C CYS A 67 -34.10 -9.97 0.82
N GLY A 68 -34.86 -9.55 -0.19
CA GLY A 68 -34.74 -8.28 -0.87
C GLY A 68 -34.86 -7.15 0.14
N CYS A 69 -33.86 -7.02 1.02
CA CYS A 69 -33.56 -5.83 1.78
C CYS A 69 -33.47 -4.76 0.72
N ASP A 70 -34.47 -3.89 0.71
CA ASP A 70 -34.63 -2.78 -0.20
C ASP A 70 -33.48 -1.80 0.04
N CYS A 71 -32.29 -2.14 -0.48
CA CYS A 71 -31.05 -1.38 -0.30
C CYS A 71 -31.13 -0.01 -0.99
N GLY A 72 -32.23 0.29 -1.68
CA GLY A 72 -32.44 1.52 -2.43
C GLY A 72 -32.83 2.72 -1.57
N GLN A 73 -33.13 2.54 -0.28
CA GLN A 73 -33.47 3.65 0.62
C GLN A 73 -32.23 4.12 1.42
N GLY A 74 -32.27 5.36 1.94
CA GLY A 74 -31.25 5.94 2.82
C GLY A 74 -30.18 6.78 2.11
N ARG A 75 -29.17 7.24 2.86
CA ARG A 75 -28.12 8.13 2.34
C ARG A 75 -27.14 7.42 1.38
N PHE A 76 -26.91 6.13 1.60
CA PHE A 76 -25.99 5.31 0.80
C PHE A 76 -26.75 4.19 0.07
N PRO A 77 -27.60 4.52 -0.91
CA PRO A 77 -28.39 3.52 -1.60
C PRO A 77 -27.48 2.58 -2.41
N GLY A 78 -27.86 1.30 -2.49
CA GLY A 78 -27.14 0.26 -3.23
C GLY A 78 -25.93 -0.35 -2.49
N GLU A 79 -25.36 0.36 -1.52
CA GLU A 79 -24.24 -0.15 -0.73
C GLU A 79 -24.72 -1.11 0.36
N LYS A 80 -24.22 -2.36 0.37
CA LYS A 80 -24.51 -3.36 1.42
C LYS A 80 -23.66 -3.14 2.68
N SER A 81 -22.45 -2.66 2.46
CA SER A 81 -21.49 -2.29 3.49
C SER A 81 -20.69 -1.07 3.06
N LEU A 82 -20.11 -0.40 4.05
CA LEU A 82 -19.33 0.82 3.90
C LEU A 82 -17.96 0.63 4.56
N ILE A 83 -16.95 1.32 4.07
CA ILE A 83 -15.68 1.48 4.77
C ILE A 83 -15.65 2.89 5.34
N LEU A 84 -15.40 3.00 6.65
CA LEU A 84 -15.21 4.29 7.29
C LEU A 84 -13.78 4.42 7.76
N LYS A 85 -13.18 5.58 7.46
CA LYS A 85 -11.85 5.96 7.93
C LYS A 85 -11.96 7.20 8.78
N HIS A 86 -11.45 7.13 10.01
CA HIS A 86 -11.29 8.29 10.89
C HIS A 86 -9.80 8.58 11.08
N ALA A 87 -9.39 9.81 10.84
CA ALA A 87 -8.03 10.27 11.04
C ALA A 87 -7.91 10.97 12.39
N PRO A 88 -7.34 10.33 13.43
CA PRO A 88 -7.00 11.03 14.65
C PRO A 88 -5.85 12.03 14.41
N PRO A 89 -5.60 12.99 15.33
CA PRO A 89 -4.49 13.96 15.22
C PRO A 89 -3.10 13.35 15.47
N PHE A 90 -2.97 12.04 15.25
CA PHE A 90 -1.77 11.22 15.42
C PHE A 90 -1.88 9.96 14.52
N ILE A 91 -0.79 9.20 14.42
CA ILE A 91 -0.77 7.90 13.72
C ILE A 91 -1.55 6.87 14.56
N ALA A 92 -2.69 6.37 14.05
CA ALA A 92 -3.62 5.54 14.81
C ALA A 92 -2.98 4.28 15.45
N GLY A 93 -2.03 3.64 14.77
CA GLY A 93 -1.31 2.45 15.24
C GLY A 93 -0.22 2.75 16.27
N VAL A 94 0.25 3.99 16.36
CA VAL A 94 1.29 4.41 17.32
C VAL A 94 0.70 5.14 18.53
N GLY A 95 -0.35 5.92 18.32
CA GLY A 95 -0.98 6.76 19.34
C GLY A 95 -0.41 8.18 19.41
N GLU A 96 -0.75 8.90 20.48
CA GLU A 96 -0.47 10.34 20.65
C GLU A 96 1.02 10.71 20.62
N SER A 97 1.94 9.75 20.79
CA SER A 97 3.38 9.96 20.70
C SER A 97 3.89 10.19 19.27
N ALA A 98 3.05 9.96 18.25
CA ALA A 98 3.36 10.26 16.84
C ALA A 98 2.29 11.19 16.25
N PRO A 99 2.33 12.50 16.55
CA PRO A 99 1.39 13.47 16.01
C PRO A 99 1.41 13.51 14.48
N MET A 100 0.23 13.67 13.88
CA MET A 100 0.08 13.68 12.43
C MET A 100 -1.14 14.50 12.02
N SER A 101 -0.98 15.35 11.01
CA SER A 101 -2.06 16.21 10.52
C SER A 101 -3.25 15.39 10.01
N GLN A 102 -4.46 15.80 10.38
CA GLN A 102 -5.71 15.19 9.92
C GLN A 102 -6.04 15.60 8.47
N SER A 103 -5.37 16.63 7.92
CA SER A 103 -5.50 17.06 6.52
C SER A 103 -5.13 15.96 5.51
N ARG A 104 -4.48 14.88 5.94
CA ARG A 104 -4.27 13.67 5.12
C ARG A 104 -5.57 13.07 4.59
N GLN A 105 -6.70 13.24 5.29
CA GLN A 105 -7.99 12.84 4.75
C GLN A 105 -8.47 13.70 3.59
N GLU A 106 -8.11 14.98 3.56
CA GLU A 106 -8.42 15.85 2.42
C GLU A 106 -7.67 15.37 1.18
N VAL A 107 -6.43 14.91 1.36
CA VAL A 107 -5.63 14.28 0.30
C VAL A 107 -6.28 13.00 -0.21
N GLU A 108 -6.69 12.10 0.70
CA GLU A 108 -7.37 10.87 0.30
C GLU A 108 -8.70 11.16 -0.42
N ALA A 109 -9.53 12.05 0.13
CA ALA A 109 -10.79 12.46 -0.47
C ALA A 109 -10.60 13.04 -1.89
N ALA A 110 -9.66 13.97 -2.06
CA ALA A 110 -9.36 14.57 -3.34
C ALA A 110 -8.83 13.53 -4.35
N SER A 111 -8.01 12.59 -3.89
CA SER A 111 -7.48 11.50 -4.73
C SER A 111 -8.60 10.58 -5.24
N LEU A 112 -9.48 10.13 -4.35
CA LEU A 112 -10.60 9.24 -4.71
C LEU A 112 -11.61 9.93 -5.64
N ALA A 113 -11.78 11.25 -5.50
CA ALA A 113 -12.62 12.04 -6.41
C ALA A 113 -12.11 12.01 -7.86
N LEU A 114 -10.79 11.90 -8.09
CA LEU A 114 -10.22 11.80 -9.44
C LEU A 114 -10.69 10.55 -10.20
N PHE A 115 -11.09 9.50 -9.49
CA PHE A 115 -11.54 8.23 -10.09
C PHE A 115 -13.06 8.10 -10.15
N SER A 116 -13.82 9.00 -9.52
CA SER A 116 -15.27 8.86 -9.37
C SER A 116 -15.99 9.40 -10.62
N PRO A 117 -16.77 8.57 -11.36
CA PRO A 117 -17.42 9.00 -12.60
C PRO A 117 -18.66 9.87 -12.36
N ASP A 118 -19.36 9.67 -11.25
CA ASP A 118 -20.62 10.35 -10.96
C ASP A 118 -20.38 11.59 -10.10
N PRO A 119 -20.94 12.77 -10.44
CA PRO A 119 -20.87 13.93 -9.58
C PRO A 119 -21.49 13.62 -8.22
N LEU A 120 -20.83 14.08 -7.14
CA LEU A 120 -21.36 13.89 -5.79
C LEU A 120 -22.78 14.50 -5.70
N PRO A 121 -23.73 13.86 -4.98
CA PRO A 121 -25.09 14.35 -4.85
C PRO A 121 -25.13 15.82 -4.42
N GLU A 122 -25.96 16.64 -5.08
CA GLU A 122 -25.92 18.11 -4.98
C GLU A 122 -26.05 18.67 -3.55
N GLY A 123 -26.56 17.88 -2.60
CA GLY A 123 -26.72 18.25 -1.19
C GLY A 123 -25.43 18.31 -0.37
N ASP A 124 -24.31 17.75 -0.84
CA ASP A 124 -23.02 17.75 -0.12
C ASP A 124 -22.01 18.77 -0.70
N ARG A 125 -22.45 19.63 -1.64
CA ARG A 125 -21.60 20.63 -2.33
C ARG A 125 -21.01 21.70 -1.42
N SER A 126 -21.33 21.73 -0.12
CA SER A 126 -21.00 22.88 0.71
C SER A 126 -19.51 23.09 0.93
N ARG A 127 -18.62 22.09 0.81
CA ARG A 127 -17.17 22.24 1.12
C ARG A 127 -16.24 21.25 0.41
N SER A 128 -16.59 20.69 -0.75
CA SER A 128 -15.68 19.77 -1.42
C SER A 128 -14.45 20.53 -1.94
N LEU A 129 -13.27 20.20 -1.42
CA LEU A 129 -11.97 20.78 -1.80
C LEU A 129 -11.57 20.43 -3.24
N SER A 130 -12.17 19.39 -3.82
CA SER A 130 -12.03 19.08 -5.24
C SER A 130 -13.02 19.93 -6.04
N SER A 131 -12.47 20.82 -6.86
CA SER A 131 -13.17 21.49 -7.94
C SER A 131 -14.01 20.48 -8.75
N PRO A 132 -15.31 20.73 -9.01
CA PRO A 132 -16.17 19.84 -9.78
C PRO A 132 -15.58 19.41 -11.12
N SER A 133 -14.72 20.24 -11.74
CA SER A 133 -14.08 19.93 -13.00
C SER A 133 -13.03 18.82 -12.93
N THR A 134 -12.39 18.58 -11.78
CA THR A 134 -11.34 17.55 -11.64
C THR A 134 -11.88 16.17 -11.29
N GLN A 135 -13.20 16.07 -11.06
CA GLN A 135 -13.85 14.82 -10.73
C GLN A 135 -13.81 13.84 -11.91
N GLY A 136 -13.42 12.59 -11.64
CA GLY A 136 -13.44 11.51 -12.63
C GLY A 136 -12.39 11.61 -13.74
N VAL A 137 -11.46 12.58 -13.71
CA VAL A 137 -10.45 12.75 -14.77
C VAL A 137 -9.54 11.53 -14.94
N LEU A 138 -9.35 10.76 -13.86
CA LEU A 138 -8.60 9.51 -13.84
C LEU A 138 -9.48 8.26 -13.84
N HIS A 139 -10.81 8.37 -14.02
CA HIS A 139 -11.70 7.21 -14.10
C HIS A 139 -11.24 6.21 -15.19
N HIS A 140 -10.75 6.74 -16.32
CA HIS A 140 -10.22 5.94 -17.42
C HIS A 140 -9.03 5.03 -17.00
N VAL A 141 -8.21 5.48 -16.04
CA VAL A 141 -7.08 4.69 -15.50
C VAL A 141 -7.60 3.42 -14.83
N SER A 142 -8.67 3.52 -14.06
CA SER A 142 -9.30 2.37 -13.38
C SER A 142 -10.04 1.47 -14.38
N THR A 143 -10.85 2.04 -15.28
CA THR A 143 -11.61 1.22 -16.24
C THR A 143 -10.75 0.48 -17.25
N GLU A 144 -9.67 1.10 -17.74
CA GLU A 144 -8.81 0.48 -18.75
C GLU A 144 -7.84 -0.54 -18.13
N SER A 145 -7.50 -0.40 -16.85
CA SER A 145 -6.68 -1.38 -16.14
C SER A 145 -7.49 -2.52 -15.51
N GLY A 146 -8.79 -2.31 -15.28
CA GLY A 146 -9.65 -3.21 -14.51
C GLY A 146 -9.32 -3.22 -13.01
N VAL A 147 -8.55 -2.25 -12.52
CA VAL A 147 -8.27 -2.06 -11.10
C VAL A 147 -9.35 -1.17 -10.48
N MET A 148 -9.94 -1.64 -9.39
CA MET A 148 -10.96 -0.91 -8.64
C MET A 148 -10.31 0.11 -7.70
N VAL A 149 -10.91 1.28 -7.60
CA VAL A 149 -10.59 2.28 -6.57
C VAL A 149 -11.86 2.53 -5.77
N PRO A 150 -11.83 2.58 -4.42
CA PRO A 150 -13.02 2.88 -3.64
C PRO A 150 -13.64 4.21 -4.06
N ARG A 151 -14.96 4.24 -4.21
CA ARG A 151 -15.67 5.50 -4.42
C ARG A 151 -15.75 6.26 -3.10
N LEU A 152 -15.48 7.57 -3.16
CA LEU A 152 -15.77 8.46 -2.05
C LEU A 152 -17.28 8.70 -2.01
N LEU A 153 -17.95 8.24 -0.95
CA LEU A 153 -19.40 8.39 -0.79
C LEU A 153 -19.76 9.60 0.08
N HIS A 154 -18.93 9.89 1.08
CA HIS A 154 -19.08 11.06 1.94
C HIS A 154 -17.74 11.46 2.55
N HIS A 155 -17.51 12.76 2.70
CA HIS A 155 -16.36 13.34 3.39
C HIS A 155 -16.85 14.36 4.42
N ASP A 156 -16.52 14.12 5.68
CA ASP A 156 -16.82 15.00 6.80
C ASP A 156 -15.52 15.63 7.32
N PRO A 157 -15.17 16.84 6.85
CA PRO A 157 -13.95 17.50 7.28
C PRO A 157 -14.00 17.98 8.74
N ALA A 158 -15.18 18.11 9.34
CA ALA A 158 -15.31 18.57 10.72
C ALA A 158 -14.98 17.45 11.72
N ASN A 159 -15.34 16.20 11.38
CA ASN A 159 -15.02 15.03 12.18
C ASN A 159 -13.81 14.25 11.66
N HIS A 160 -13.21 14.66 10.54
CA HIS A 160 -12.14 13.93 9.86
C HIS A 160 -12.54 12.48 9.61
N VAL A 161 -13.69 12.31 8.93
CA VAL A 161 -14.21 11.00 8.53
C VAL A 161 -14.40 10.93 7.01
N LEU A 162 -13.97 9.81 6.43
CA LEU A 162 -14.34 9.38 5.07
C LEU A 162 -15.28 8.18 5.14
N VAL A 163 -16.32 8.20 4.31
CA VAL A 163 -17.16 7.03 4.03
C VAL A 163 -16.93 6.64 2.58
N LEU A 164 -16.47 5.41 2.37
CA LEU A 164 -16.06 4.85 1.09
C LEU A 164 -16.93 3.63 0.73
N SER A 165 -17.07 3.36 -0.57
CA SER A 165 -17.65 2.10 -1.03
C SER A 165 -16.79 0.92 -0.59
N ASP A 166 -17.41 -0.15 -0.12
CA ASP A 166 -16.71 -1.39 0.24
C ASP A 166 -16.40 -2.22 -1.01
N LEU A 167 -15.12 -2.50 -1.26
CA LEU A 167 -14.68 -3.36 -2.37
C LEU A 167 -14.94 -4.85 -2.10
N GLY A 168 -15.54 -5.17 -0.95
CA GLY A 168 -15.89 -6.52 -0.54
C GLY A 168 -14.83 -7.15 0.37
N PRO A 169 -14.98 -8.43 0.72
CA PRO A 169 -14.07 -9.15 1.62
C PRO A 169 -12.78 -9.58 0.92
N LEU A 170 -12.14 -8.66 0.20
CA LEU A 170 -10.89 -8.90 -0.50
C LEU A 170 -9.72 -8.83 0.50
N PRO A 171 -8.84 -9.85 0.55
CA PRO A 171 -7.59 -9.73 1.29
C PRO A 171 -6.63 -8.79 0.58
N ASP A 172 -5.81 -8.10 1.36
CA ASP A 172 -4.63 -7.43 0.82
C ASP A 172 -3.54 -8.46 0.45
N LEU A 173 -2.66 -8.07 -0.46
CA LEU A 173 -1.61 -8.94 -0.99
C LEU A 173 -0.60 -9.35 0.09
N SER A 174 -0.41 -8.58 1.15
CA SER A 174 0.44 -9.00 2.28
C SER A 174 -0.15 -10.22 2.99
N LYS A 175 -1.48 -10.23 3.20
CA LYS A 175 -2.17 -11.39 3.79
C LYS A 175 -2.06 -12.64 2.91
N VAL A 176 -2.09 -12.50 1.58
CA VAL A 176 -1.93 -13.64 0.65
C VAL A 176 -0.65 -14.43 0.91
N PHE A 177 0.43 -13.77 1.36
CA PHE A 177 1.74 -14.36 1.63
C PHE A 177 2.07 -14.47 3.13
N ILE A 178 1.06 -14.50 4.01
CA ILE A 178 1.24 -14.44 5.47
C ILE A 178 2.18 -15.54 6.02
N GLU A 179 2.24 -16.71 5.37
CA GLU A 179 3.11 -17.83 5.81
C GLU A 179 4.60 -17.49 5.76
N LEU A 180 5.01 -16.50 4.92
CA LEU A 180 6.38 -15.99 4.84
C LEU A 180 6.70 -14.93 5.90
N GLY A 181 5.70 -14.48 6.65
CA GLY A 181 5.79 -13.28 7.48
C GLY A 181 5.46 -12.01 6.70
N GLY A 182 6.21 -10.93 6.93
CA GLY A 182 6.03 -9.65 6.25
C GLY A 182 4.79 -8.86 6.67
N PHE A 183 4.16 -9.22 7.79
CA PHE A 183 2.98 -8.56 8.34
C PHE A 183 3.33 -7.57 9.47
N THR A 184 2.48 -6.58 9.69
CA THR A 184 2.66 -5.59 10.77
C THR A 184 2.29 -6.20 12.13
N PRO A 185 3.05 -5.92 13.22
CA PRO A 185 2.89 -6.55 14.53
C PRO A 185 1.47 -6.47 15.14
N ASP A 186 0.74 -5.38 14.90
CA ASP A 186 -0.60 -5.14 15.46
C ASP A 186 -1.74 -5.73 14.63
N SER A 187 -1.42 -6.65 13.74
CA SER A 187 -2.42 -7.47 13.05
C SER A 187 -3.02 -8.48 14.04
N ALA A 188 -3.77 -8.01 15.04
CA ALA A 188 -4.46 -8.85 16.03
C ALA A 188 -5.42 -9.88 15.39
N GLY A 189 -5.73 -9.72 14.10
CA GLY A 189 -6.46 -10.69 13.28
C GLY A 189 -5.61 -11.64 12.44
N ALA A 190 -4.27 -11.54 12.42
CA ALA A 190 -3.41 -12.41 11.62
C ALA A 190 -3.51 -13.88 12.03
N ALA A 191 -3.66 -14.14 13.34
CA ALA A 191 -3.81 -15.51 13.86
C ALA A 191 -5.17 -16.15 13.54
N SER A 192 -6.22 -15.35 13.32
CA SER A 192 -7.56 -15.83 12.97
C SER A 192 -7.84 -15.80 11.47
N TRP A 193 -7.00 -15.11 10.70
CA TRP A 193 -7.18 -15.00 9.26
C TRP A 193 -6.77 -16.30 8.57
N GLN A 194 -7.67 -16.85 7.76
CA GLN A 194 -7.38 -17.99 6.91
C GLN A 194 -7.10 -17.51 5.49
N PRO A 195 -5.99 -17.95 4.87
CA PRO A 195 -5.72 -17.63 3.49
C PRO A 195 -6.81 -18.14 2.55
N PRO A 196 -7.17 -17.37 1.50
CA PRO A 196 -8.00 -17.87 0.42
C PRO A 196 -7.49 -19.22 -0.09
N PRO A 197 -8.38 -20.11 -0.57
CA PRO A 197 -7.98 -21.43 -1.06
C PRO A 197 -6.91 -21.40 -2.15
N SER A 198 -6.87 -20.34 -2.96
CA SER A 198 -5.91 -20.14 -4.06
C SER A 198 -4.63 -19.41 -3.65
N SER A 199 -4.45 -19.10 -2.36
CA SER A 199 -3.17 -18.58 -1.85
C SER A 199 -2.08 -19.66 -1.92
N PRO A 200 -0.82 -19.28 -2.17
CA PRO A 200 0.29 -20.23 -2.09
C PRO A 200 0.40 -20.78 -0.67
N ARG A 201 0.81 -22.04 -0.57
CA ARG A 201 0.99 -22.75 0.70
C ARG A 201 2.37 -23.38 0.78
N LEU A 202 2.97 -23.39 1.96
CA LEU A 202 4.26 -24.04 2.19
C LEU A 202 4.16 -25.54 1.89
N GLY A 203 5.12 -26.04 1.12
CA GLY A 203 5.22 -27.43 0.68
C GLY A 203 4.41 -27.75 -0.58
N PHE A 204 3.67 -26.80 -1.13
CA PHE A 204 2.82 -27.02 -2.31
C PHE A 204 3.26 -26.15 -3.49
N PRO A 205 3.58 -26.74 -4.66
CA PRO A 205 3.77 -25.97 -5.88
C PRO A 205 2.43 -25.38 -6.35
N LEU A 206 2.51 -24.30 -7.11
CA LEU A 206 1.35 -23.76 -7.82
C LEU A 206 1.18 -24.45 -9.17
N GLU A 207 -0.07 -24.68 -9.54
CA GLU A 207 -0.46 -25.12 -10.87
C GLU A 207 -0.27 -23.98 -11.89
N ALA A 208 -0.14 -24.34 -13.17
CA ALA A 208 0.12 -23.36 -14.23
C ALA A 208 -0.94 -22.26 -14.33
N HIS A 209 -2.21 -22.59 -14.07
CA HIS A 209 -3.31 -21.64 -14.08
C HIS A 209 -3.25 -20.67 -12.89
N GLU A 210 -2.83 -21.13 -11.71
CA GLU A 210 -2.62 -20.27 -10.54
C GLU A 210 -1.47 -19.28 -10.78
N ILE A 211 -0.36 -19.75 -11.35
CA ILE A 211 0.76 -18.89 -11.77
C ILE A 211 0.28 -17.83 -12.77
N SER A 212 -0.58 -18.21 -13.72
CA SER A 212 -1.18 -17.28 -14.68
C SER A 212 -2.05 -16.23 -13.99
N THR A 213 -2.84 -16.60 -12.99
CA THR A 213 -3.62 -15.66 -12.16
C THR A 213 -2.73 -14.61 -11.50
N TYR A 214 -1.64 -15.05 -10.85
CA TYR A 214 -0.66 -14.14 -10.23
C TYR A 214 0.04 -13.25 -11.25
N ARG A 215 0.32 -13.75 -12.46
CA ARG A 215 0.83 -12.91 -13.54
C ARG A 215 -0.18 -11.84 -13.95
N ARG A 216 -1.46 -12.19 -14.11
CA ARG A 216 -2.55 -11.24 -14.44
C ARG A 216 -2.69 -10.15 -13.37
N ILE A 217 -2.56 -10.49 -12.08
CA ILE A 217 -2.48 -9.52 -10.97
C ILE A 217 -1.38 -8.50 -11.23
N GLY A 218 -0.15 -8.97 -11.48
CA GLY A 218 0.97 -8.11 -11.83
C GLY A 218 0.68 -7.23 -13.05
N GLU A 219 0.14 -7.83 -14.11
CA GLU A 219 -0.17 -7.13 -15.36
C GLU A 219 -1.18 -5.99 -15.18
N LYS A 220 -2.26 -6.20 -14.41
CA LYS A 220 -3.26 -5.16 -14.12
C LYS A 220 -2.67 -4.00 -13.31
N LEU A 221 -1.86 -4.30 -12.27
CA LEU A 221 -1.16 -3.26 -11.51
C LEU A 221 -0.16 -2.48 -12.36
N GLY A 222 0.65 -3.17 -13.16
CA GLY A 222 1.62 -2.53 -14.05
C GLY A 222 0.92 -1.59 -15.04
N MET A 223 -0.22 -1.99 -15.59
CA MET A 223 -1.06 -1.16 -16.46
C MET A 223 -1.73 0.01 -15.73
N PHE A 224 -2.17 -0.18 -14.48
CA PHE A 224 -2.74 0.88 -13.65
C PHE A 224 -1.69 1.96 -13.37
N PHE A 225 -0.54 1.58 -12.80
CA PHE A 225 0.50 2.53 -12.41
C PHE A 225 1.16 3.22 -13.60
N THR A 226 1.35 2.55 -14.75
CA THR A 226 1.95 3.25 -15.91
C THR A 226 1.05 4.36 -16.43
N ARG A 227 -0.28 4.23 -16.30
CA ARG A 227 -1.23 5.26 -16.70
C ARG A 227 -1.34 6.35 -15.64
N LEU A 228 -1.40 5.94 -14.36
CA LEU A 228 -1.42 6.88 -13.24
C LEU A 228 -0.19 7.81 -13.28
N HIS A 229 0.99 7.24 -13.52
CA HIS A 229 2.26 7.96 -13.54
C HIS A 229 2.52 8.71 -14.87
N ASP A 230 1.67 8.54 -15.89
CA ASP A 230 1.86 9.24 -17.16
C ASP A 230 1.68 10.76 -16.99
N THR A 231 2.53 11.54 -17.64
CA THR A 231 2.47 13.02 -17.57
C THR A 231 1.12 13.57 -18.08
N SER A 232 0.37 12.80 -18.90
CA SER A 232 -1.01 13.15 -19.29
C SER A 232 -1.98 13.14 -18.12
N SER A 233 -1.78 12.31 -17.09
CA SER A 233 -2.61 12.30 -15.88
C SER A 233 -2.50 13.62 -15.12
N ILE A 234 -1.27 14.10 -14.87
CA ILE A 234 -1.03 15.43 -14.27
C ILE A 234 -1.66 16.53 -15.14
N ARG A 235 -1.42 16.50 -16.45
CA ARG A 235 -1.95 17.53 -17.37
C ARG A 235 -3.48 17.54 -17.39
N SER A 236 -4.13 16.38 -17.29
CA SER A 236 -5.58 16.28 -17.25
C SER A 236 -6.15 16.90 -15.97
N ILE A 237 -5.51 16.65 -14.82
CA ILE A 237 -5.91 17.23 -13.53
C ILE A 237 -5.72 18.76 -13.53
N LEU A 238 -4.54 19.23 -13.93
CA LEU A 238 -4.24 20.66 -13.96
C LEU A 238 -5.08 21.41 -15.01
N GLY A 239 -5.31 20.79 -16.17
CA GLY A 239 -6.15 21.36 -17.24
C GLY A 239 -7.60 21.52 -16.81
N ALA A 240 -8.16 20.49 -16.15
CA ALA A 240 -9.50 20.56 -15.57
C ALA A 240 -9.64 21.71 -14.55
N ALA A 241 -8.67 21.86 -13.64
CA ALA A 241 -8.69 22.93 -12.64
C ALA A 241 -8.56 24.34 -13.26
N GLY A 242 -7.75 24.48 -14.31
CA GLY A 242 -7.52 25.77 -14.99
C GLY A 242 -8.74 26.34 -15.70
N HIS A 243 -9.69 25.50 -16.13
CA HIS A 243 -10.92 25.95 -16.78
C HIS A 243 -11.87 26.69 -15.82
N GLU A 244 -11.82 26.41 -14.52
CA GLU A 244 -12.72 27.04 -13.53
C GLU A 244 -12.23 28.40 -13.03
N GLN A 245 -10.91 28.63 -13.00
CA GLN A 245 -10.35 29.87 -12.45
C GLN A 245 -10.49 31.10 -13.36
N GLY A 246 -11.13 30.93 -14.52
CA GLY A 246 -11.34 32.00 -15.48
C GLY A 246 -10.04 32.34 -16.20
N GLU A 247 -10.14 32.48 -17.51
CA GLU A 247 -9.05 32.81 -18.42
C GLU A 247 -8.57 34.27 -18.23
N VAL A 248 -8.21 34.68 -17.00
CA VAL A 248 -7.48 35.92 -16.73
C VAL A 248 -6.01 35.68 -17.07
N LEU A 249 -5.75 35.33 -18.33
CA LEU A 249 -4.44 35.40 -18.96
C LEU A 249 -4.04 36.87 -19.08
N LEU A 250 -3.60 37.45 -17.96
CA LEU A 250 -2.69 38.60 -18.03
C LEU A 250 -1.40 38.10 -18.67
N ARG A 251 -1.35 38.21 -19.99
CA ARG A 251 -0.23 37.89 -20.86
C ARG A 251 0.94 38.78 -20.47
N ASN A 252 1.76 38.34 -19.51
CA ASN A 252 3.00 39.02 -19.17
C ASN A 252 3.89 39.05 -20.43
N ARG A 253 4.31 40.26 -20.84
CA ARG A 253 5.08 40.56 -22.07
C ARG A 253 6.45 39.88 -22.16
N SER A 254 6.88 39.11 -21.16
CA SER A 254 8.23 38.54 -21.09
C SER A 254 8.40 37.18 -21.77
N GLY A 255 7.36 36.57 -22.34
CA GLY A 255 7.48 35.34 -23.14
C GLY A 255 7.94 34.08 -22.38
N GLN A 256 8.30 34.18 -21.11
CA GLN A 256 8.52 33.04 -20.21
C GLN A 256 7.21 32.73 -19.48
N GLN A 257 6.47 31.74 -19.98
CA GLN A 257 5.48 31.02 -19.19
C GLN A 257 6.22 30.24 -18.10
N SER A 258 6.50 30.92 -16.98
CA SER A 258 6.76 30.18 -15.75
C SER A 258 5.43 29.55 -15.34
N LEU A 259 5.32 28.24 -15.55
CA LEU A 259 4.35 27.37 -14.86
C LEU A 259 4.66 27.40 -13.35
N ARG A 260 4.53 28.56 -12.70
CA ARG A 260 4.16 28.60 -11.29
C ARG A 260 2.65 28.40 -11.26
N ALA A 261 2.24 27.19 -11.63
CA ALA A 261 0.89 26.72 -11.37
C ALA A 261 0.72 26.84 -9.86
N ASP A 262 -0.33 27.55 -9.46
CA ASP A 262 -0.67 27.73 -8.07
C ASP A 262 -0.79 26.34 -7.44
N THR A 263 0.08 26.03 -6.49
CA THR A 263 0.16 24.71 -5.82
C THR A 263 -1.09 24.39 -5.01
N SER A 264 -2.10 25.26 -5.06
CA SER A 264 -3.41 25.16 -4.41
C SER A 264 -4.36 24.15 -5.07
N VAL A 265 -4.07 23.64 -6.27
CA VAL A 265 -5.01 22.79 -7.04
C VAL A 265 -5.25 21.42 -6.39
N PHE A 266 -4.25 20.86 -5.70
CA PHE A 266 -4.37 19.55 -5.06
C PHE A 266 -3.91 19.66 -3.61
N PRO A 267 -4.69 19.16 -2.64
CA PRO A 267 -4.30 19.23 -1.24
C PRO A 267 -2.97 18.51 -1.05
N SER A 268 -2.13 19.10 -0.22
CA SER A 268 -0.87 18.49 0.19
C SER A 268 -0.74 18.66 1.70
N VAL A 269 0.00 17.75 2.32
CA VAL A 269 0.34 17.84 3.74
C VAL A 269 1.85 18.04 3.80
N PRO A 270 2.37 19.28 3.77
CA PRO A 270 3.81 19.53 3.77
C PRO A 270 4.53 18.89 4.95
N GLU A 271 3.87 18.81 6.11
CA GLU A 271 4.37 18.16 7.33
C GLU A 271 4.63 16.66 7.10
N MET A 272 3.94 16.04 6.14
CA MET A 272 4.13 14.64 5.79
C MET A 272 5.57 14.35 5.38
N LYS A 273 6.19 15.24 4.60
CA LYS A 273 7.59 15.06 4.19
C LYS A 273 8.51 15.05 5.41
N THR A 274 8.25 15.90 6.39
CA THR A 274 8.99 15.93 7.65
C THR A 274 8.76 14.66 8.48
N VAL A 275 7.51 14.21 8.61
CA VAL A 275 7.17 12.97 9.34
C VAL A 275 7.86 11.77 8.69
N ILE A 276 7.80 11.63 7.36
CA ILE A 276 8.49 10.57 6.62
C ILE A 276 10.01 10.70 6.80
N HIS A 277 10.58 11.90 6.75
CA HIS A 277 12.02 12.07 6.99
C HIS A 277 12.45 11.54 8.37
N GLU A 278 11.74 11.96 9.41
CA GLU A 278 12.08 11.61 10.80
C GLU A 278 11.83 10.13 11.12
N HIS A 279 10.71 9.57 10.65
CA HIS A 279 10.25 8.24 11.08
C HIS A 279 10.51 7.13 10.06
N VAL A 280 10.80 7.46 8.80
CA VAL A 280 11.09 6.48 7.75
C VAL A 280 12.55 6.56 7.32
N ILE A 281 13.05 7.76 7.00
CA ILE A 281 14.39 7.88 6.42
C ILE A 281 15.49 7.82 7.47
N LYS A 282 15.43 8.63 8.53
CA LYS A 282 16.48 8.65 9.57
C LYS A 282 16.75 7.30 10.26
N PRO A 283 15.73 6.45 10.55
CA PRO A 283 15.98 5.15 11.16
C PRO A 283 16.90 4.23 10.35
N ILE A 284 16.99 4.40 9.03
CA ILE A 284 17.87 3.60 8.15
C ILE A 284 19.30 3.64 8.63
N ARG A 285 19.81 4.79 9.08
CA ARG A 285 21.16 4.92 9.65
C ARG A 285 21.37 3.94 10.80
N SER A 286 20.44 3.95 11.76
CA SER A 286 20.49 3.06 12.92
C SER A 286 20.30 1.58 12.54
N HIS A 287 19.54 1.30 11.50
CA HIS A 287 19.34 -0.05 10.98
C HIS A 287 20.62 -0.60 10.34
N LEU A 288 21.32 0.18 9.53
CA LEU A 288 22.58 -0.21 8.90
C LEU A 288 23.67 -0.54 9.95
N LEU A 289 23.79 0.29 10.99
CA LEU A 289 24.78 0.09 12.06
C LEU A 289 24.57 -1.17 12.91
N LYS A 290 23.41 -1.84 12.80
CA LYS A 290 23.16 -3.13 13.46
C LYS A 290 23.86 -4.32 12.79
N PHE A 291 24.47 -4.13 11.61
CA PHE A 291 25.09 -5.21 10.82
C PHE A 291 26.57 -4.99 10.51
N PRO A 292 27.44 -4.88 11.53
CA PRO A 292 28.88 -4.67 11.31
C PRO A 292 29.57 -5.80 10.52
N SER A 293 28.92 -6.95 10.33
CA SER A 293 29.40 -8.05 9.48
C SER A 293 29.11 -7.85 7.99
N LEU A 294 28.18 -6.96 7.62
CA LEU A 294 27.78 -6.71 6.23
C LEU A 294 28.44 -5.45 5.65
N LEU A 295 28.68 -4.45 6.50
CA LEU A 295 29.30 -3.18 6.17
C LEU A 295 29.94 -2.56 7.40
N ASP A 296 30.96 -1.73 7.19
CA ASP A 296 31.54 -0.91 8.25
C ASP A 296 30.75 0.39 8.47
N GLU A 297 31.11 1.13 9.52
CA GLU A 297 30.46 2.40 9.88
C GLU A 297 30.59 3.45 8.77
N ALA A 298 31.75 3.53 8.12
CA ALA A 298 31.99 4.53 7.06
C ALA A 298 31.09 4.27 5.84
N GLU A 299 30.97 3.01 5.44
CA GLU A 299 30.05 2.60 4.37
C GLU A 299 28.59 2.86 4.76
N ALA A 300 28.19 2.53 5.99
CA ALA A 300 26.83 2.79 6.48
C ALA A 300 26.45 4.28 6.37
N GLU A 301 27.37 5.19 6.74
CA GLU A 301 27.17 6.63 6.60
C GLU A 301 27.05 7.09 5.15
N ILE A 302 27.87 6.55 4.24
CA ILE A 302 27.79 6.88 2.79
C ILE A 302 26.43 6.45 2.22
N LEU A 303 26.00 5.22 2.51
CA LEU A 303 24.72 4.70 2.03
C LEU A 303 23.54 5.50 2.59
N PHE A 304 23.56 5.80 3.89
CA PHE A 304 22.52 6.62 4.53
C PHE A 304 22.48 8.04 3.93
N ALA A 305 23.63 8.71 3.79
CA ALA A 305 23.70 10.05 3.24
C ALA A 305 23.15 10.12 1.80
N ALA A 306 23.40 9.08 0.99
CA ALA A 306 22.83 9.00 -0.36
C ALA A 306 21.30 8.87 -0.35
N VAL A 307 20.75 8.01 0.52
CA VAL A 307 19.29 7.87 0.68
C VAL A 307 18.66 9.18 1.17
N GLU A 308 19.24 9.81 2.18
CA GLU A 308 18.72 11.06 2.75
C GLU A 308 18.78 12.21 1.74
N ALA A 309 19.89 12.34 1.01
CA ALA A 309 20.02 13.35 -0.05
C ALA A 309 19.01 13.13 -1.17
N ASP A 310 18.79 11.89 -1.61
CA ASP A 310 17.78 11.56 -2.62
C ASP A 310 16.36 11.81 -2.11
N PHE A 311 16.06 11.59 -0.83
CA PHE A 311 14.74 11.91 -0.26
C PHE A 311 14.50 13.44 -0.18
N LEU A 312 15.51 14.19 0.27
CA LEU A 312 15.38 15.63 0.51
C LEU A 312 15.34 16.43 -0.79
N ARG A 313 15.97 15.95 -1.87
CA ARG A 313 16.00 16.69 -3.14
C ARG A 313 14.57 16.97 -3.68
N PRO A 314 14.36 18.11 -4.34
CA PRO A 314 13.14 18.34 -5.11
C PRO A 314 12.96 17.27 -6.21
N THR A 315 11.73 16.81 -6.42
CA THR A 315 11.40 15.94 -7.54
C THR A 315 11.36 16.79 -8.81
N PRO A 316 12.23 16.56 -9.80
CA PRO A 316 12.25 17.35 -11.02
C PRO A 316 11.02 17.03 -11.89
N PRO A 317 10.54 17.96 -12.73
CA PRO A 317 9.27 17.82 -13.45
C PRO A 317 9.15 16.53 -14.29
N GLU A 318 10.25 16.02 -14.83
CA GLU A 318 10.29 14.80 -15.62
C GLU A 318 10.07 13.51 -14.82
N GLU A 319 10.29 13.55 -13.50
CA GLU A 319 10.06 12.46 -12.54
C GLU A 319 8.69 12.56 -11.85
N GLN A 320 8.03 13.71 -11.94
CA GLN A 320 6.75 13.96 -11.28
C GLN A 320 5.64 13.12 -11.91
N GLY A 321 4.87 12.45 -11.05
CA GLY A 321 3.67 11.70 -11.40
C GLY A 321 2.56 11.93 -10.37
N VAL A 322 1.32 11.62 -10.76
CA VAL A 322 0.28 11.32 -9.77
C VAL A 322 0.71 10.01 -9.11
N VAL A 323 0.77 9.96 -7.80
CA VAL A 323 1.21 8.76 -7.07
C VAL A 323 0.21 8.38 -6.00
N LEU A 324 0.25 7.12 -5.59
CA LEU A 324 -0.38 6.66 -4.35
C LEU A 324 0.38 7.17 -3.13
N GLY A 325 1.73 7.18 -3.18
CA GLY A 325 2.61 7.77 -2.17
C GLY A 325 3.05 6.83 -1.04
N ASP A 326 2.28 5.76 -0.80
CA ASP A 326 2.62 4.65 0.09
C ASP A 326 2.24 3.33 -0.60
N CYS A 327 2.98 2.98 -1.66
CA CYS A 327 2.61 1.85 -2.52
C CYS A 327 3.23 0.54 -2.02
N TRP A 328 2.55 -0.09 -1.07
CA TRP A 328 2.95 -1.37 -0.51
C TRP A 328 1.93 -2.48 -0.76
N THR A 329 2.32 -3.73 -0.50
CA THR A 329 1.45 -4.91 -0.66
C THR A 329 0.17 -4.88 0.19
N GLY A 330 0.11 -4.07 1.25
CA GLY A 330 -1.10 -3.87 2.06
C GLY A 330 -2.14 -2.97 1.40
N ALA A 331 -1.72 -2.09 0.49
CA ALA A 331 -2.60 -1.18 -0.26
C ALA A 331 -3.23 -1.84 -1.50
N VAL A 332 -2.91 -3.12 -1.78
CA VAL A 332 -3.39 -3.87 -2.94
C VAL A 332 -4.32 -4.98 -2.47
N LEU A 333 -5.61 -4.87 -2.79
CA LEU A 333 -6.62 -5.90 -2.54
C LEU A 333 -6.75 -6.82 -3.75
N VAL A 334 -6.92 -8.12 -3.53
CA VAL A 334 -7.04 -9.12 -4.60
C VAL A 334 -8.20 -10.08 -4.39
N ASP A 335 -8.91 -10.41 -5.47
CA ASP A 335 -9.91 -11.47 -5.49
C ASP A 335 -9.29 -12.76 -5.99
N LEU A 336 -9.02 -13.68 -5.07
CA LEU A 336 -8.44 -14.99 -5.37
C LEU A 336 -9.49 -16.11 -5.40
N ARG A 337 -10.79 -15.78 -5.47
CA ARG A 337 -11.82 -16.82 -5.59
C ARG A 337 -11.61 -17.60 -6.89
N PRO A 338 -11.79 -18.93 -6.90
CA PRO A 338 -11.65 -19.73 -8.10
C PRO A 338 -12.55 -19.18 -9.21
N ALA A 339 -11.93 -18.83 -10.34
CA ALA A 339 -12.65 -18.46 -11.54
C ALA A 339 -13.58 -19.60 -11.94
N THR A 340 -14.89 -19.40 -11.87
CA THR A 340 -15.86 -20.34 -12.48
C THR A 340 -15.89 -20.09 -13.98
N GLY A 341 -14.85 -20.53 -14.70
CA GLY A 341 -14.70 -20.36 -16.14
C GLY A 341 -13.24 -20.12 -16.56
N GLU A 342 -12.91 -20.42 -17.82
CA GLU A 342 -11.54 -20.34 -18.34
C GLU A 342 -11.00 -18.90 -18.51
N ASP A 343 -11.85 -17.86 -18.38
CA ASP A 343 -11.43 -16.47 -18.60
C ASP A 343 -12.10 -15.46 -17.66
N VAL A 344 -12.11 -15.73 -16.36
CA VAL A 344 -12.57 -14.73 -15.38
C VAL A 344 -11.43 -13.74 -15.12
N ASP A 345 -11.74 -12.46 -15.30
CA ASP A 345 -10.86 -11.35 -14.96
C ASP A 345 -10.58 -11.34 -13.43
N VAL A 346 -9.33 -11.10 -13.04
CA VAL A 346 -8.95 -11.09 -11.63
C VAL A 346 -9.41 -9.78 -11.00
N GLY A 347 -10.33 -9.86 -10.03
CA GLY A 347 -10.75 -8.70 -9.24
C GLY A 347 -9.58 -8.12 -8.45
N MET A 348 -9.40 -6.81 -8.49
CA MET A 348 -8.29 -6.14 -7.80
C MET A 348 -8.71 -4.73 -7.38
N GLY A 349 -8.24 -4.28 -6.22
CA GLY A 349 -8.43 -2.92 -5.76
C GLY A 349 -7.14 -2.26 -5.25
N VAL A 350 -7.06 -0.93 -5.37
CA VAL A 350 -5.99 -0.11 -4.77
C VAL A 350 -6.61 0.88 -3.78
N ILE A 351 -6.13 0.87 -2.53
CA ILE A 351 -6.66 1.64 -1.40
C ILE A 351 -5.58 2.55 -0.78
N ASP A 352 -5.95 3.29 0.27
CA ASP A 352 -5.03 4.09 1.11
C ASP A 352 -4.37 5.28 0.40
N TRP A 353 -5.18 6.15 -0.23
CA TRP A 353 -4.73 7.28 -1.04
C TRP A 353 -4.32 8.54 -0.25
N GLU A 354 -4.08 8.41 1.05
CA GLU A 354 -3.83 9.55 1.96
C GLU A 354 -2.43 10.18 1.81
N PHE A 355 -1.52 9.50 1.12
CA PHE A 355 -0.17 9.97 0.79
C PHE A 355 -0.04 10.46 -0.65
N SER A 356 -1.14 10.50 -1.40
CA SER A 356 -1.16 10.85 -2.81
C SER A 356 -0.64 12.27 -3.07
N SER A 357 0.00 12.44 -4.22
CA SER A 357 0.56 13.73 -4.64
C SER A 357 0.64 13.83 -6.14
N LEU A 358 0.51 15.06 -6.67
CA LEU A 358 0.80 15.37 -8.08
C LEU A 358 2.29 15.60 -8.36
N HIS A 359 3.09 15.75 -7.30
CA HIS A 359 4.55 15.97 -7.38
C HIS A 359 5.32 14.76 -6.85
N GLY A 360 4.65 13.61 -6.80
CA GLY A 360 5.22 12.36 -6.32
C GLY A 360 6.16 11.74 -7.34
N ARG A 361 6.81 10.66 -6.91
CA ARG A 361 7.76 9.88 -7.72
C ARG A 361 7.11 8.59 -8.20
N GLY A 362 6.96 8.44 -9.52
CA GLY A 362 6.33 7.26 -10.09
C GLY A 362 7.20 6.01 -9.94
N VAL A 363 8.20 5.82 -10.81
CA VAL A 363 9.03 4.61 -10.79
C VAL A 363 9.95 4.53 -9.57
N ASN A 364 10.49 5.66 -9.13
CA ASN A 364 11.40 5.77 -7.97
C ASN A 364 10.69 6.07 -6.63
N GLY A 365 9.35 6.06 -6.62
CA GLY A 365 8.53 6.06 -5.42
C GLY A 365 7.66 4.81 -5.42
N ASP A 366 6.43 4.91 -5.93
CA ASP A 366 5.42 3.85 -5.88
C ASP A 366 5.92 2.50 -6.40
N VAL A 367 6.55 2.47 -7.58
CA VAL A 367 7.01 1.19 -8.16
C VAL A 367 8.18 0.60 -7.38
N SER A 368 9.15 1.43 -6.99
CA SER A 368 10.27 1.01 -6.14
C SER A 368 9.78 0.42 -4.82
N GLN A 369 8.83 1.06 -4.16
CA GLN A 369 8.22 0.59 -2.91
C GLN A 369 7.46 -0.73 -3.11
N PHE A 370 6.58 -0.80 -4.11
CA PHE A 370 5.79 -2.01 -4.35
C PHE A 370 6.68 -3.22 -4.66
N LEU A 371 7.66 -3.03 -5.55
CA LEU A 371 8.61 -4.09 -5.88
C LEU A 371 9.53 -4.42 -4.69
N ALA A 372 9.84 -3.47 -3.79
CA ALA A 372 10.63 -3.74 -2.58
C ALA A 372 9.88 -4.71 -1.65
N HIS A 373 8.57 -4.54 -1.53
CA HIS A 373 7.72 -5.45 -0.76
C HIS A 373 7.68 -6.86 -1.35
N LEU A 374 7.56 -6.98 -2.67
CA LEU A 374 7.64 -8.29 -3.34
C LEU A 374 9.05 -8.90 -3.22
N GLU A 375 10.10 -8.07 -3.25
CA GLU A 375 11.49 -8.51 -3.07
C GLU A 375 11.72 -9.06 -1.65
N LEU A 376 11.20 -8.38 -0.63
CA LEU A 376 11.25 -8.85 0.75
C LEU A 376 10.59 -10.22 0.90
N LEU A 377 9.39 -10.40 0.33
CA LEU A 377 8.69 -11.69 0.33
C LEU A 377 9.49 -12.75 -0.43
N ARG A 378 10.13 -12.40 -1.55
CA ARG A 378 11.00 -13.30 -2.31
C ARG A 378 12.21 -13.75 -1.50
N VAL A 379 12.89 -12.84 -0.82
CA VAL A 379 14.03 -13.17 0.06
C VAL A 379 13.58 -14.01 1.25
N ALA A 380 12.43 -13.69 1.85
CA ALA A 380 11.84 -14.48 2.94
C ALA A 380 11.54 -15.91 2.47
N ALA A 381 10.91 -16.09 1.31
CA ALA A 381 10.65 -17.40 0.73
C ALA A 381 11.95 -18.21 0.48
N HIS A 382 13.01 -17.55 0.00
CA HIS A 382 14.33 -18.19 -0.14
C HIS A 382 15.03 -18.51 1.19
N ALA A 383 14.59 -17.92 2.31
CA ALA A 383 15.12 -18.24 3.62
C ALA A 383 14.43 -19.44 4.28
N HIS A 384 13.31 -19.93 3.72
CA HIS A 384 12.75 -21.21 4.10
C HIS A 384 13.62 -22.38 3.62
N PRO A 385 13.53 -23.56 4.27
CA PRO A 385 14.10 -24.80 3.76
C PRO A 385 13.81 -25.04 2.27
N ASN A 386 14.79 -25.61 1.58
CA ASN A 386 14.76 -25.81 0.13
C ASN A 386 13.46 -26.49 -0.34
N GLY A 387 12.82 -25.89 -1.35
CA GLY A 387 11.57 -26.37 -1.94
C GLY A 387 10.30 -26.07 -1.13
N GLN A 388 10.41 -25.67 0.14
CA GLN A 388 9.23 -25.46 1.00
C GLN A 388 8.39 -24.27 0.54
N ALA A 389 9.00 -23.18 0.05
CA ALA A 389 8.29 -21.99 -0.41
C ALA A 389 8.15 -21.91 -1.94
N ILE A 390 8.21 -23.04 -2.67
CA ILE A 390 8.24 -23.01 -4.14
C ILE A 390 7.00 -22.37 -4.76
N GLY A 391 5.80 -22.68 -4.27
CA GLY A 391 4.57 -22.05 -4.75
C GLY A 391 4.54 -20.54 -4.49
N HIS A 392 5.05 -20.11 -3.33
CA HIS A 392 5.18 -18.69 -3.00
C HIS A 392 6.12 -17.98 -3.97
N LEU A 393 7.31 -18.55 -4.23
CA LEU A 393 8.27 -18.01 -5.19
C LEU A 393 7.66 -17.90 -6.59
N SER A 394 6.92 -18.91 -7.05
CA SER A 394 6.24 -18.88 -8.35
C SER A 394 5.20 -17.76 -8.43
N ALA A 395 4.37 -17.57 -7.40
CA ALA A 395 3.40 -16.47 -7.34
C ALA A 395 4.09 -15.10 -7.36
N ILE A 396 5.07 -14.88 -6.48
CA ILE A 396 5.77 -13.60 -6.36
C ILE A 396 6.47 -13.25 -7.67
N ASN A 397 7.20 -14.20 -8.26
CA ASN A 397 7.88 -13.98 -9.54
C ASN A 397 6.88 -13.71 -10.68
N ALA A 398 5.73 -14.38 -10.70
CA ALA A 398 4.69 -14.12 -11.70
C ALA A 398 4.09 -12.71 -11.57
N ILE A 399 3.84 -12.24 -10.34
CA ILE A 399 3.38 -10.86 -10.10
C ILE A 399 4.44 -9.86 -10.58
N ILE A 400 5.71 -10.04 -10.20
CA ILE A 400 6.81 -9.15 -10.61
C ILE A 400 6.94 -9.15 -12.14
N GLU A 401 6.92 -10.32 -12.78
CA GLU A 401 7.01 -10.47 -14.23
C GLU A 401 5.88 -9.71 -14.94
N GLY A 402 4.62 -9.96 -14.54
CA GLY A 402 3.45 -9.29 -15.11
C GLY A 402 3.50 -7.78 -14.93
N PHE A 403 3.87 -7.33 -13.73
CA PHE A 403 3.99 -5.91 -13.38
C PHE A 403 5.05 -5.22 -14.24
N VAL A 404 6.29 -5.71 -14.20
CA VAL A 404 7.43 -5.13 -14.93
C VAL A 404 7.13 -5.08 -16.42
N ARG A 405 6.58 -6.16 -16.97
CA ARG A 405 6.22 -6.24 -18.39
C ARG A 405 5.23 -5.14 -18.78
N LYS A 406 4.09 -5.04 -18.08
CA LYS A 406 3.03 -4.08 -18.44
C LYS A 406 3.40 -2.64 -18.14
N TYR A 407 4.08 -2.40 -17.03
CA TYR A 407 4.55 -1.06 -16.68
C TYR A 407 5.55 -0.54 -17.72
N LYS A 408 6.54 -1.36 -18.09
CA LYS A 408 7.53 -1.00 -19.13
C LYS A 408 6.89 -0.75 -20.49
N LEU A 409 5.92 -1.57 -20.91
CA LEU A 409 5.20 -1.40 -22.18
C LEU A 409 4.47 -0.05 -22.28
N GLY A 410 4.00 0.49 -21.14
CA GLY A 410 3.33 1.79 -21.09
C GLY A 410 4.28 2.99 -20.99
N GLN A 411 5.55 2.77 -20.68
CA GLN A 411 6.53 3.85 -20.64
C GLN A 411 6.87 4.33 -22.05
N THR A 412 6.46 5.55 -22.38
CA THR A 412 6.72 6.18 -23.69
C THR A 412 8.12 6.78 -23.80
N LYS A 413 8.82 6.97 -22.66
CA LYS A 413 10.16 7.55 -22.61
C LYS A 413 11.23 6.46 -22.62
N SER A 414 11.77 6.16 -23.80
CA SER A 414 13.01 5.41 -23.95
C SER A 414 14.19 6.32 -23.65
N SER A 415 14.51 6.49 -22.37
CA SER A 415 15.71 7.20 -21.97
C SER A 415 16.82 6.19 -21.73
N GLU A 416 17.63 5.93 -22.76
CA GLU A 416 18.84 5.10 -22.63
C GLU A 416 19.83 5.69 -21.60
N ASP A 417 19.63 6.94 -21.14
CA ASP A 417 20.57 7.70 -20.30
C ASP A 417 20.03 8.09 -18.91
N ASP A 418 18.93 7.50 -18.43
CA ASP A 418 18.34 7.88 -17.13
C ASP A 418 19.03 7.24 -15.91
N CYS A 419 20.36 7.39 -15.84
CA CYS A 419 21.14 6.91 -14.70
C CYS A 419 20.69 7.57 -13.39
N GLY A 420 20.18 8.81 -13.44
CA GLY A 420 19.66 9.52 -12.26
C GLY A 420 18.41 8.85 -11.70
N LEU A 421 17.41 8.59 -12.55
CA LEU A 421 16.19 7.92 -12.13
C LEU A 421 16.44 6.50 -11.62
N LEU A 422 17.32 5.75 -12.30
CA LEU A 422 17.73 4.41 -11.86
C LEU A 422 18.36 4.45 -10.47
N ARG A 423 19.27 5.39 -10.20
CA ARG A 423 19.89 5.57 -8.86
C ARG A 423 18.84 5.86 -7.81
N SER A 424 17.94 6.83 -8.07
CA SER A 424 16.87 7.17 -7.12
C SER A 424 15.94 5.98 -6.86
N ALA A 425 15.60 5.21 -7.91
CA ALA A 425 14.78 4.02 -7.76
C ALA A 425 15.45 2.95 -6.89
N TYR A 426 16.75 2.71 -7.06
CA TYR A 426 17.52 1.79 -6.22
C TYR A 426 17.68 2.28 -4.78
N LEU A 427 17.88 3.58 -4.55
CA LEU A 427 17.94 4.16 -3.20
C LEU A 427 16.61 3.97 -2.46
N SER A 428 15.51 4.35 -3.11
CA SER A 428 14.15 4.18 -2.58
C SER A 428 13.82 2.71 -2.28
N HIS A 429 14.12 1.81 -3.22
CA HIS A 429 13.88 0.38 -3.07
C HIS A 429 14.73 -0.26 -1.96
N GLY A 430 16.03 0.05 -1.90
CA GLY A 430 16.92 -0.46 -0.87
C GLY A 430 16.57 0.05 0.53
N ALA A 431 16.21 1.32 0.64
CA ALA A 431 15.72 1.95 1.87
C ALA A 431 14.45 1.26 2.39
N GLU A 432 13.48 1.03 1.50
CA GLU A 432 12.22 0.35 1.83
C GLU A 432 12.46 -1.08 2.34
N ILE A 433 13.31 -1.85 1.65
CA ILE A 433 13.71 -3.20 2.10
C ILE A 433 14.29 -3.18 3.50
N ILE A 434 15.22 -2.25 3.79
CA ILE A 434 15.88 -2.17 5.10
C ILE A 434 14.88 -1.83 6.20
N ASN A 435 14.02 -0.85 5.99
CA ASN A 435 13.03 -0.44 6.98
C ASN A 435 12.01 -1.55 7.26
N CYS A 436 11.44 -2.14 6.20
CA CYS A 436 10.47 -3.20 6.33
C CYS A 436 11.06 -4.49 6.91
N ALA A 437 12.38 -4.70 6.85
CA ALA A 437 13.03 -5.78 7.62
C ALA A 437 12.82 -5.63 9.13
N PHE A 438 12.67 -4.39 9.64
CA PHE A 438 12.47 -4.11 11.07
C PHE A 438 11.01 -3.83 11.45
N TRP A 439 10.22 -3.24 10.56
CA TRP A 439 8.84 -2.87 10.86
C TRP A 439 7.83 -4.01 10.69
N LYS A 440 8.24 -5.06 9.98
CA LYS A 440 7.40 -6.25 9.77
C LYS A 440 7.91 -7.41 10.60
N THR A 441 6.99 -8.30 10.91
CA THR A 441 7.28 -9.57 11.57
C THR A 441 7.65 -10.60 10.51
N TRP A 442 8.80 -11.24 10.67
CA TRP A 442 9.32 -12.23 9.71
C TRP A 442 9.45 -13.60 10.37
N THR A 443 9.09 -14.65 9.64
CA THR A 443 9.26 -16.03 10.11
C THR A 443 10.68 -16.49 9.81
N CYS A 444 11.41 -16.94 10.83
CA CYS A 444 12.74 -17.48 10.68
C CYS A 444 12.75 -18.97 11.03
N HIS A 445 13.20 -19.80 10.08
CA HIS A 445 13.27 -21.26 10.20
C HIS A 445 14.69 -21.80 10.34
N ASP A 446 15.67 -20.90 10.43
CA ASP A 446 17.06 -21.28 10.58
C ASP A 446 17.32 -21.78 12.02
N PRO A 447 17.60 -23.08 12.22
CA PRO A 447 17.80 -23.65 13.55
C PRO A 447 19.10 -23.16 14.19
N GLU A 448 20.04 -22.64 13.40
CA GLU A 448 21.31 -22.08 13.87
C GLU A 448 21.20 -20.57 14.14
N CYS A 449 20.05 -19.97 13.88
CA CYS A 449 19.82 -18.54 14.10
C CYS A 449 19.97 -18.20 15.59
N PRO A 450 20.99 -17.42 15.98
CA PRO A 450 21.26 -17.12 17.39
C PRO A 450 20.11 -16.37 18.07
N SER A 451 19.42 -15.49 17.35
CA SER A 451 18.32 -14.70 17.91
C SER A 451 17.05 -15.53 18.14
N CYS A 452 16.82 -16.56 17.33
CA CYS A 452 15.62 -17.41 17.42
C CYS A 452 15.78 -18.53 18.45
N THR A 453 17.00 -19.03 18.65
CA THR A 453 17.28 -20.09 19.65
C THR A 453 17.12 -19.60 21.08
N MET A 454 17.37 -18.32 21.35
CA MET A 454 17.25 -17.73 22.69
C MET A 454 15.81 -17.55 23.17
N THR A 455 14.84 -17.33 22.27
CA THR A 455 13.42 -17.10 22.62
C THR A 455 12.64 -18.39 22.89
N SER A 456 13.13 -19.54 22.45
CA SER A 456 12.50 -20.85 22.70
C SER A 456 12.67 -21.39 24.14
N GLN A 457 13.40 -20.70 25.02
CA GLN A 457 13.38 -21.02 26.45
C GLN A 457 12.21 -20.29 27.14
N PRO A 458 11.28 -20.99 27.80
CA PRO A 458 10.21 -20.37 28.57
C PRO A 458 10.80 -19.68 29.80
N SER A 459 11.29 -18.46 29.63
CA SER A 459 11.86 -17.66 30.70
C SER A 459 10.99 -16.44 30.96
N SER A 460 10.26 -16.52 32.07
CA SER A 460 9.65 -15.41 32.78
C SER A 460 10.74 -14.47 33.31
N CYS A 461 11.21 -13.51 32.52
CA CYS A 461 12.12 -12.48 33.02
C CYS A 461 11.81 -11.11 32.40
N SER A 462 11.26 -10.26 33.25
CA SER A 462 11.13 -8.82 33.13
C SER A 462 12.45 -8.15 32.72
N SER A 463 12.36 -7.34 31.67
CA SER A 463 13.39 -6.48 31.10
C SER A 463 13.92 -5.44 32.09
N SER A 464 15.19 -5.54 32.44
CA SER A 464 16.00 -4.39 32.86
C SER A 464 17.19 -4.24 31.90
N ALA A 465 17.25 -3.06 31.29
CA ALA A 465 18.26 -2.65 30.34
C ALA A 465 19.58 -2.37 31.06
N SER A 466 20.64 -3.12 30.74
CA SER A 466 22.02 -2.60 30.67
C SER A 466 22.99 -3.66 30.15
N GLY A 467 23.80 -3.31 29.14
CA GLY A 467 24.96 -4.09 28.72
C GLY A 467 25.04 -4.38 27.22
N GLN A 468 25.80 -3.56 26.50
CA GLN A 468 26.17 -3.70 25.09
C GLN A 468 27.04 -4.95 24.83
N SER A 469 26.47 -6.14 24.80
CA SER A 469 27.06 -7.27 24.08
C SER A 469 26.37 -7.40 22.73
N GLY A 470 27.10 -7.25 21.63
CA GLY A 470 26.56 -7.22 20.27
C GLY A 470 25.58 -8.37 20.02
N SER A 471 24.29 -8.05 20.04
CA SER A 471 23.24 -9.03 19.78
C SER A 471 23.34 -9.43 18.31
N THR A 472 23.69 -10.68 18.06
CA THR A 472 23.59 -11.30 16.75
C THR A 472 22.16 -11.12 16.22
N GLN A 473 22.05 -10.57 15.00
CA GLN A 473 20.76 -10.31 14.36
C GLN A 473 20.19 -11.61 13.78
N CYS A 474 18.87 -11.67 13.64
CA CYS A 474 18.18 -12.81 13.05
C CYS A 474 18.66 -13.04 11.61
N SER A 475 18.85 -14.30 11.19
CA SER A 475 19.43 -14.62 9.88
C SER A 475 18.52 -14.19 8.73
N VAL A 476 17.19 -14.32 8.85
CA VAL A 476 16.24 -13.75 7.87
C VAL A 476 16.40 -12.24 7.75
N ILE A 477 16.40 -11.51 8.88
CA ILE A 477 16.56 -10.05 8.87
C ILE A 477 17.90 -9.66 8.24
N THR A 478 18.97 -10.40 8.54
CA THR A 478 20.30 -10.20 7.94
C THR A 478 20.26 -10.37 6.43
N LYS A 479 19.57 -11.41 5.91
CA LYS A 479 19.37 -11.62 4.47
C LYS A 479 18.58 -10.48 3.82
N LEU A 480 17.50 -10.02 4.45
CA LEU A 480 16.69 -8.88 3.97
C LEU A 480 17.53 -7.60 3.90
N VAL A 481 18.25 -7.25 4.98
CA VAL A 481 19.09 -6.05 5.04
C VAL A 481 20.26 -6.13 4.06
N SER A 482 20.91 -7.29 3.96
CA SER A 482 21.95 -7.53 2.95
C SER A 482 21.42 -7.31 1.52
N ARG A 483 20.16 -7.67 1.26
CA ARG A 483 19.53 -7.40 -0.03
C ARG A 483 19.34 -5.91 -0.26
N GLY A 484 18.80 -5.18 0.71
CA GLY A 484 18.64 -3.72 0.63
C GLY A 484 19.98 -3.00 0.42
N ILE A 485 21.02 -3.36 1.17
CA ILE A 485 22.39 -2.84 1.01
C ILE A 485 22.92 -3.06 -0.41
N SER A 486 22.62 -4.20 -1.04
CA SER A 486 23.06 -4.46 -2.41
C SER A 486 22.51 -3.42 -3.40
N PHE A 487 21.24 -3.03 -3.26
CA PHE A 487 20.64 -1.96 -4.07
C PHE A 487 21.27 -0.60 -3.77
N LEU A 488 21.48 -0.26 -2.50
CA LEU A 488 22.12 0.99 -2.11
C LEU A 488 23.55 1.09 -2.67
N ARG A 489 24.35 0.02 -2.56
CA ARG A 489 25.70 -0.09 -3.15
C ARG A 489 25.67 0.14 -4.66
N CYS A 490 24.73 -0.49 -5.38
CA CYS A 490 24.59 -0.26 -6.82
C CYS A 490 24.22 1.19 -7.16
N ALA A 491 23.44 1.87 -6.31
CA ALA A 491 23.07 3.26 -6.53
C ALA A 491 24.24 4.24 -6.33
N VAL A 492 25.09 4.00 -5.32
CA VAL A 492 26.24 4.87 -5.00
C VAL A 492 27.51 4.55 -5.79
N ALA A 493 27.51 3.48 -6.59
CA ALA A 493 28.65 3.13 -7.43
C ALA A 493 29.03 4.27 -8.40
N THR A 494 30.35 4.46 -8.56
CA THR A 494 30.92 5.46 -9.48
C THR A 494 30.59 5.12 -10.93
N GLU A 495 30.65 3.83 -11.26
CA GLU A 495 30.24 3.29 -12.55
C GLU A 495 28.72 3.39 -12.76
N PRO A 496 28.24 3.37 -14.00
CA PRO A 496 26.82 3.32 -14.28
C PRO A 496 26.15 2.15 -13.53
N PRO A 497 25.04 2.37 -12.81
CA PRO A 497 24.40 1.32 -11.99
C PRO A 497 24.05 0.05 -12.77
N ARG A 498 23.93 0.13 -14.11
CA ARG A 498 23.71 -1.00 -15.01
C ARG A 498 24.76 -2.11 -14.89
N LEU A 499 26.02 -1.78 -14.59
CA LEU A 499 27.05 -2.80 -14.37
C LEU A 499 26.80 -3.59 -13.07
N GLY A 500 26.27 -2.91 -12.04
CA GLY A 500 25.86 -3.55 -10.78
C GLY A 500 24.60 -4.41 -10.90
N THR A 501 23.74 -4.15 -11.90
CA THR A 501 22.50 -4.91 -12.12
C THR A 501 22.73 -6.40 -12.32
N ALA A 502 23.81 -6.80 -12.99
CA ALA A 502 24.16 -8.21 -13.15
C ALA A 502 24.39 -8.90 -11.80
N ALA A 503 25.06 -8.21 -10.87
CA ALA A 503 25.27 -8.72 -9.51
C ALA A 503 23.96 -8.79 -8.71
N LEU A 504 23.05 -7.81 -8.89
CA LEU A 504 21.72 -7.85 -8.27
C LEU A 504 20.91 -9.08 -8.69
N ARG A 505 21.05 -9.56 -9.94
CA ARG A 505 20.43 -10.81 -10.39
C ARG A 505 21.05 -12.05 -9.78
N GLN A 506 22.38 -12.10 -9.72
CA GLN A 506 23.13 -13.27 -9.24
C GLN A 506 22.98 -13.49 -7.74
N ASN A 507 22.91 -12.41 -6.94
CA ASN A 507 22.85 -12.50 -5.47
C ASN A 507 21.57 -13.15 -4.93
N ILE A 508 20.50 -13.25 -5.71
CA ILE A 508 19.30 -14.02 -5.30
C ILE A 508 19.60 -15.53 -5.37
N ALA A 509 20.27 -15.96 -6.44
CA ALA A 509 20.57 -17.36 -6.70
C ALA A 509 21.75 -17.90 -5.87
N ALA A 510 22.80 -17.09 -5.67
CA ALA A 510 24.05 -17.51 -5.04
C ALA A 510 23.93 -17.81 -3.53
N ASN A 511 22.91 -17.28 -2.85
CA ASN A 511 22.68 -17.54 -1.42
C ASN A 511 22.03 -18.91 -1.13
N ASN A 512 21.69 -19.68 -2.18
CA ASN A 512 21.22 -21.05 -2.06
C ASN A 512 22.17 -21.96 -2.84
N LEU A 513 23.23 -22.42 -2.16
CA LEU A 513 24.12 -23.47 -2.66
C LEU A 513 23.27 -24.70 -3.08
N GLU A 514 23.45 -25.14 -4.33
CA GLU A 514 23.11 -26.48 -4.88
C GLU A 514 21.81 -26.71 -5.67
N MET A 515 20.90 -25.75 -5.86
CA MET A 515 19.80 -25.97 -6.81
C MET A 515 20.17 -25.55 -8.23
N ALA A 516 20.22 -26.52 -9.14
CA ALA A 516 20.24 -26.31 -10.59
C ALA A 516 18.98 -25.54 -11.01
N TYR A 517 19.04 -24.21 -10.91
CA TYR A 517 17.95 -23.34 -11.29
C TYR A 517 17.79 -23.35 -12.80
N ASP A 518 16.55 -23.47 -13.24
CA ASP A 518 16.14 -23.15 -14.61
C ASP A 518 16.60 -21.72 -14.90
N ASN A 519 17.26 -21.50 -16.04
CA ASN A 519 17.88 -20.22 -16.44
C ASN A 519 16.85 -19.08 -16.68
N THR A 520 15.63 -19.22 -16.17
CA THR A 520 14.61 -18.18 -16.22
C THR A 520 15.07 -16.98 -15.40
N GLN A 521 15.59 -15.97 -16.09
CA GLN A 521 16.04 -14.70 -15.54
C GLN A 521 14.93 -14.06 -14.70
N THR A 522 15.05 -14.13 -13.38
CA THR A 522 14.06 -13.57 -12.45
C THR A 522 13.95 -12.07 -12.67
N LYS A 523 12.73 -11.60 -12.98
CA LYS A 523 12.43 -10.19 -13.16
C LYS A 523 12.51 -9.42 -11.83
N GLY A 524 12.76 -8.12 -11.90
CA GLY A 524 12.80 -7.21 -10.75
C GLY A 524 12.78 -5.74 -11.17
N LEU A 525 12.98 -4.84 -10.21
CA LEU A 525 13.04 -3.39 -10.46
C LEU A 525 14.04 -3.01 -11.56
N TYR A 526 15.17 -3.71 -11.59
CA TYR A 526 16.24 -3.49 -12.55
C TYR A 526 15.86 -3.75 -14.01
N ASP A 527 14.86 -4.60 -14.28
CA ASP A 527 14.36 -4.86 -15.64
C ASP A 527 13.46 -3.73 -16.19
N LEU A 528 13.14 -2.71 -15.39
CA LEU A 528 12.47 -1.50 -15.89
C LEU A 528 13.41 -0.57 -16.64
N PHE A 529 14.73 -0.71 -16.47
CA PHE A 529 15.76 0.23 -16.95
C PHE A 529 16.72 -0.36 -17.99
N GLU A 530 16.52 -1.64 -18.33
CA GLU A 530 17.00 -2.34 -19.51
C GLU A 530 15.79 -2.57 -20.40
#